data_AF-A0A2G6R404-F1
#
_entry.id   AF-A0A2G6R404-F1
#
_cell.length_a   1.000
_cell.length_b   1.000
_cell.length_c   1.000
_cell.angle_alpha   90.00
_cell.angle_beta   90.00
_cell.angle_gamma   90.00
#
_symmetry.space_group_name_H-M   'P 1'
#
loop_
_entity.id
_entity.type
_entity.pdbx_description
1 polymer ?
#
loop_
_entity_poly.entity_id
_entity_poly.type
_entity_poly.pdbx_seq_one_letter_code
_entity_poly.pdbx_strand_id
1 'polypeptide(L)' 'MTTLAIDTAAGVSVGLADAGQVIASVHLEESRSHAERLMPLINDMLIKAGRDWDQLSHVVCGMGPGP' A
#
# COMPACT_ATOMS: atom_id res chain seq x y z
N MET A 1 6.57 -7.79 12.54
CA MET A 1 7.20 -7.83 11.20
C MET A 1 6.25 -7.15 10.25
N THR A 2 6.58 -5.92 9.86
CA THR A 2 5.65 -5.02 9.16
C THR A 2 5.80 -5.17 7.66
N THR A 3 4.69 -5.37 6.95
CA THR A 3 4.65 -5.56 5.49
C THR A 3 3.78 -4.49 4.86
N LEU A 4 4.32 -3.76 3.89
CA LEU A 4 3.58 -2.89 2.98
C LEU A 4 3.27 -3.66 1.70
N ALA A 5 2.01 -3.75 1.32
CA ALA A 5 1.54 -4.36 0.09
C ALA A 5 0.98 -3.30 -0.87
N ILE A 6 1.36 -3.38 -2.14
CA ILE A 6 0.93 -2.46 -3.21
C ILE A 6 0.39 -3.30 -4.37
N ASP A 7 -0.73 -2.89 -4.94
CA ASP A 7 -1.24 -3.44 -6.19
C ASP A 7 -1.76 -2.31 -7.06
N THR A 8 -1.33 -2.26 -8.32
CA THR A 8 -1.76 -1.26 -9.32
C THR A 8 -2.39 -1.89 -10.56
N ALA A 9 -2.76 -3.18 -10.52
CA ALA A 9 -3.24 -3.90 -11.69
C ALA A 9 -4.61 -3.37 -12.17
N ALA A 10 -5.63 -3.32 -11.31
CA ALA A 10 -6.99 -2.91 -11.67
C ALA A 10 -7.45 -1.59 -11.01
N GLY A 11 -6.53 -0.84 -10.41
CA GLY A 11 -6.75 0.31 -9.54
C GLY A 11 -5.61 0.38 -8.52
N VAL A 12 -5.57 1.40 -7.66
CA VAL A 12 -4.52 1.51 -6.63
C VAL A 12 -5.00 0.90 -5.32
N SER A 13 -4.36 -0.18 -4.90
CA SER A 13 -4.54 -0.77 -3.58
C SER A 13 -3.25 -0.69 -2.79
N VAL A 14 -3.37 -0.29 -1.52
CA VAL A 14 -2.26 -0.31 -0.57
C VAL A 14 -2.76 -0.98 0.71
N GLY A 15 -1.93 -1.82 1.33
CA GLY A 15 -2.21 -2.48 2.60
C GLY A 15 -1.00 -2.49 3.51
N LEU A 16 -1.23 -2.37 4.82
CA LEU A 16 -0.22 -2.49 5.85
C LEU A 16 -0.62 -3.62 6.79
N ALA A 17 0.30 -4.56 7.02
CA ALA A 17 0.13 -5.65 7.96
C ALA A 17 1.30 -5.72 8.94
N ASP A 18 1.05 -6.13 10.18
CA ASP A 18 2.09 -6.46 11.16
C ASP A 18 1.78 -7.81 11.79
N ALA A 19 2.80 -8.68 11.83
CA ALA A 19 2.69 -10.04 12.38
C ALA A 19 1.52 -10.85 11.79
N GLY A 20 1.25 -10.66 10.49
CA GLY A 20 0.17 -11.35 9.77
C GLY A 20 -1.23 -10.77 9.97
N GLN A 21 -1.37 -9.68 10.73
CA GLN A 21 -2.65 -8.98 10.93
C GLN A 21 -2.69 -7.71 10.10
N VAL A 22 -3.82 -7.46 9.42
CA VAL A 22 -4.02 -6.23 8.65
C VAL A 22 -4.25 -5.07 9.62
N ILE A 23 -3.40 -4.04 9.52
CA ILE A 23 -3.52 -2.79 10.27
C ILE A 23 -4.38 -1.79 9.51
N ALA A 24 -4.13 -1.65 8.20
CA ALA A 24 -4.81 -0.70 7.34
C ALA A 24 -4.85 -1.18 5.89
N SER A 25 -5.87 -0.77 5.16
CA SER A 25 -5.99 -1.00 3.72
C SER A 25 -6.75 0.14 3.07
N VAL A 26 -6.36 0.50 1.85
CA VAL A 26 -7.06 1.48 1.02
C VAL A 26 -7.11 0.97 -0.41
N HIS A 27 -8.23 1.20 -1.08
CA HIS A 27 -8.43 0.89 -2.49
C HIS A 27 -9.05 2.09 -3.19
N LEU A 28 -8.57 2.38 -4.39
CA LEU A 28 -9.05 3.47 -5.24
C LEU A 28 -9.29 2.95 -6.65
N GLU A 29 -10.53 3.07 -7.09
CA GLU A 29 -11.01 2.54 -8.39
C GLU A 29 -10.53 3.38 -9.59
N GLU A 30 -10.10 4.63 -9.41
CA GLU A 30 -9.77 5.53 -10.51
C GLU A 30 -8.35 5.38 -11.05
N SER A 31 -8.26 5.14 -12.37
CA SER A 31 -7.03 4.73 -13.04
C SER A 31 -6.15 5.82 -13.64
N ARG A 32 -6.63 7.08 -13.65
CA ARG A 32 -6.01 8.15 -14.46
C ARG A 32 -4.81 8.86 -13.81
N SER A 33 -4.51 8.62 -12.53
CA SER A 33 -3.35 9.24 -11.84
C SER A 33 -2.62 8.30 -10.86
N HIS A 34 -2.48 7.01 -11.19
CA HIS A 34 -1.92 5.99 -10.29
C HIS A 34 -0.61 6.39 -9.60
N ALA A 35 0.35 6.92 -10.36
CA ALA A 35 1.67 7.27 -9.85
C ALA A 35 1.63 8.44 -8.84
N GLU A 36 0.81 9.46 -9.11
CA GLU A 36 0.75 10.67 -8.28
C GLU A 36 0.08 10.41 -6.93
N ARG A 37 -0.85 9.45 -6.86
CA ARG A 37 -1.62 9.18 -5.63
C ARG A 37 -1.01 8.10 -4.76
N LEU A 38 -0.21 7.20 -5.32
CA LEU A 38 0.36 6.07 -4.59
C LEU A 38 1.23 6.50 -3.40
N MET A 39 2.22 7.36 -3.62
CA MET A 39 3.14 7.78 -2.56
C MET A 39 2.44 8.57 -1.44
N PRO A 40 1.56 9.55 -1.74
CA PRO A 40 0.74 10.19 -0.70
C PRO A 40 -0.10 9.20 0.11
N LEU A 41 -0.73 8.21 -0.53
CA LEU A 41 -1.52 7.20 0.18
C LEU A 41 -0.71 6.36 1.15
N ILE A 42 0.48 5.94 0.71
CA ILE A 42 1.38 5.14 1.56
C ILE A 42 1.80 5.98 2.77
N ASN A 43 2.21 7.24 2.55
CA ASN A 43 2.62 8.13 3.63
C ASN A 43 1.47 8.36 4.63
N ASP A 44 0.28 8.67 4.15
CA ASP A 44 -0.90 8.88 5.00
C ASP A 44 -1.25 7.62 5.80
N MET A 45 -1.12 6.44 5.19
CA MET A 45 -1.35 5.16 5.85
C MET A 45 -0.34 4.91 6.96
N LEU A 46 0.96 5.12 6.70
CA LEU A 46 2.02 4.95 7.70
C LEU A 46 1.83 5.92 8.87
N ILE A 47 1.55 7.19 8.60
CA ILE A 47 1.26 8.20 9.62
C ILE A 47 0.06 7.78 10.49
N LYS A 48 -1.06 7.37 9.88
CA LYS A 48 -2.26 6.93 10.61
C LYS A 48 -2.01 5.66 11.43
N ALA A 49 -1.13 4.78 10.96
CA ALA A 49 -0.73 3.57 11.66
C ALA A 49 0.33 3.80 12.74
N GLY A 50 0.84 5.03 12.89
CA GLY A 50 1.95 5.34 13.80
C GLY A 50 3.24 4.60 13.43
N ARG A 51 3.50 4.44 12.13
CA ARG A 51 4.66 3.72 11.59
C ARG A 51 5.51 4.63 10.73
N ASP A 52 6.80 4.30 10.69
CA ASP A 52 7.79 4.91 9.82
C ASP A 52 8.29 3.93 8.75
N TRP A 53 8.89 4.47 7.68
CA TRP A 53 9.43 3.70 6.57
C TRP A 53 10.54 2.72 6.98
N ASP A 54 11.35 3.08 7.97
CA ASP A 54 12.44 2.25 8.50
C ASP A 54 11.94 1.05 9.34
N GLN A 55 10.65 1.05 9.70
CA GLN A 55 10.00 -0.05 10.43
C GLN A 55 9.42 -1.12 9.49
N LEU A 56 9.45 -0.89 8.18
CA LEU A 56 9.00 -1.88 7.19
C LEU A 56 10.03 -2.99 7.07
N SER A 57 9.59 -4.22 7.29
CA SER A 57 10.40 -5.42 7.07
C SER A 57 10.28 -5.93 5.64
N HIS A 58 9.13 -5.70 5.01
CA HIS A 58 8.84 -6.14 3.65
C HIS A 58 8.03 -5.08 2.88
N VAL A 59 8.32 -4.99 1.59
CA VAL A 59 7.50 -4.29 0.61
C VAL A 59 7.18 -5.28 -0.51
N VAL A 60 5.90 -5.55 -0.74
CA VAL A 60 5.43 -6.51 -1.75
C VAL A 60 4.57 -5.79 -2.77
N CYS A 61 4.72 -6.17 -4.04
CA CYS A 61 3.99 -5.58 -5.15
C CYS A 61 3.29 -6.66 -5.97
N GLY A 62 2.00 -6.49 -6.23
CA GLY A 62 1.24 -7.32 -7.17
C GLY A 62 1.73 -7.07 -8.59
N MET A 63 2.15 -8.14 -9.28
CA MET A 63 2.72 -8.05 -10.63
C MET A 63 1.69 -8.31 -11.76
N GLY A 64 0.43 -8.55 -11.40
CA GLY A 64 -0.65 -8.77 -12.37
C GLY A 64 -0.82 -10.24 -12.82
N PRO A 65 -1.42 -10.48 -14.00
CA PRO A 65 -1.63 -9.51 -15.08
C PRO A 65 -2.70 -8.45 -14.73
N GLY A 66 -2.46 -7.21 -15.15
CA GLY A 66 -3.47 -6.15 -15.17
C GLY A 66 -4.06 -5.97 -16.59
N PRO A 67 -5.10 -5.14 -16.76
CA PRO A 67 -5.48 -4.54 -18.04
C PRO A 67 -4.33 -3.86 -18.79
#